data_AF-A0A7S1ADQ6-F1
#
_entry.id   AF-A0A7S1ADQ6-F1
#
_cell.length_a   1.000
_cell.length_b   1.000
_cell.length_c   1.000
_cell.angle_alpha   90.00
_cell.angle_beta   90.00
_cell.angle_gamma   90.00
#
_symmetry.space_group_name_H-M   'P 1'
#
loop_
_entity.id
_entity.type
_entity.pdbx_description
1 polymer ?
#
loop_
_entity_poly.entity_id
_entity_poly.type
_entity_poly.pdbx_seq_one_letter_code
_entity_poly.pdbx_strand_id
1 'polypeptide(L)'
;VLQRSRAMRGPHLESTKLAALIFLRSLPLGARVNFVGFGEEMSSLFPSSVVLDAASFQTASAHISATQERGRASDVLDVQIGVDALATLLVTERSELTQLRFFYVSDPDGVSRPSLTRVAQSCGRRCQISV
;
A
#
# COMPACT_ATOMS: atom_id res chain seq x y z
N VAL A 1 1.00 -0.21 -0.09
CA VAL A 1 -0.34 0.24 0.33
C VAL A 1 -0.33 1.76 0.31
N LEU A 2 -1.22 2.38 -0.47
CA LEU A 2 -1.20 3.83 -0.75
C LEU A 2 -2.53 4.46 -0.34
N GLN A 3 -2.49 5.51 0.48
CA GLN A 3 -3.66 6.34 0.74
C GLN A 3 -4.02 7.12 -0.52
N ARG A 4 -5.31 7.22 -0.82
CA ARG A 4 -5.83 7.96 -1.97
C ARG A 4 -6.95 8.93 -1.58
N SER A 5 -7.13 9.26 -0.31
CA SER A 5 -8.18 10.20 0.06
C SER A 5 -7.89 11.63 -0.43
N ARG A 6 -8.85 12.54 -0.24
CA ARG A 6 -8.71 13.95 -0.66
C ARG A 6 -7.53 14.67 0.01
N ALA A 7 -7.10 14.21 1.19
CA ALA A 7 -5.90 14.74 1.87
C ALA A 7 -4.63 14.56 1.03
N MET A 8 -4.59 13.50 0.20
CA MET A 8 -3.46 13.22 -0.68
C MET A 8 -3.45 14.09 -1.95
N ARG A 9 -4.45 14.96 -2.19
CA ARG A 9 -4.58 15.68 -3.46
C ARG A 9 -3.34 16.49 -3.84
N GLY A 10 -3.06 16.54 -5.15
CA GLY A 10 -2.05 17.43 -5.72
C GLY A 10 -0.62 16.96 -5.38
N PRO A 11 0.25 17.81 -4.79
CA PRO A 11 1.66 17.48 -4.58
C PRO A 11 1.91 16.20 -3.76
N HIS A 12 1.02 15.88 -2.80
CA HIS A 12 1.14 14.69 -1.97
C HIS A 12 0.94 13.40 -2.78
N LEU A 13 -0.07 13.35 -3.65
CA LEU A 13 -0.36 12.22 -4.52
C LEU A 13 0.74 12.06 -5.56
N GLU A 14 1.21 13.15 -6.16
CA GLU A 14 2.29 13.10 -7.15
C GLU A 14 3.61 12.61 -6.51
N SER A 15 3.93 13.05 -5.30
CA SER A 15 5.08 12.54 -4.54
C SER A 15 4.92 11.05 -4.19
N THR A 16 3.70 10.64 -3.81
CA THR A 16 3.36 9.25 -3.49
C THR A 16 3.51 8.34 -4.70
N LYS A 17 3.03 8.78 -5.87
CA LYS A 17 3.22 8.08 -7.15
C LYS A 17 4.70 7.90 -7.47
N LEU A 18 5.48 8.97 -7.35
CA LEU A 18 6.90 8.94 -7.62
C LEU A 18 7.63 7.96 -6.67
N ALA A 19 7.35 8.04 -5.37
CA ALA A 19 7.93 7.13 -4.38
C ALA A 19 7.55 5.66 -4.66
N ALA A 20 6.28 5.38 -4.99
CA ALA A 20 5.82 4.05 -5.34
C ALA A 20 6.49 3.51 -6.63
N LEU A 21 6.69 4.38 -7.62
CA LEU A 21 7.41 4.05 -8.87
C LEU A 21 8.91 3.80 -8.65
N ILE A 22 9.54 4.53 -7.73
CA ILE A 22 10.94 4.30 -7.34
C ILE A 22 11.04 2.96 -6.59
N PHE A 23 10.14 2.73 -5.64
CA PHE A 23 10.07 1.47 -4.89
C PHE A 23 9.90 0.27 -5.83
N LEU A 24 8.93 0.33 -6.75
CA LEU A 24 8.71 -0.74 -7.74
C LEU A 24 9.97 -1.04 -8.56
N ARG A 25 10.72 -0.01 -8.97
CA ARG A 25 11.98 -0.17 -9.72
C ARG A 25 13.13 -0.72 -8.88
N SER A 26 13.08 -0.55 -7.56
CA SER A 26 14.10 -1.05 -6.64
C SER A 26 13.94 -2.53 -6.28
N LEU A 27 12.77 -3.11 -6.56
CA LEU A 27 12.49 -4.50 -6.25
C LEU A 27 13.26 -5.44 -7.21
N PRO A 28 13.85 -6.53 -6.70
CA PRO A 28 14.49 -7.52 -7.57
C PRO A 28 13.46 -8.25 -8.43
N LEU A 29 13.84 -8.60 -9.65
CA LEU A 29 13.04 -9.49 -10.49
C LEU A 29 12.80 -10.82 -9.76
N GLY A 30 11.60 -11.36 -9.92
CA GLY A 30 11.17 -12.56 -9.20
C GLY A 30 10.58 -12.30 -7.80
N ALA A 31 10.69 -11.07 -7.26
CA ALA A 31 9.94 -10.68 -6.07
C ALA A 31 8.43 -10.77 -6.32
N ARG A 32 7.63 -11.00 -5.29
CA ARG A 32 6.17 -10.91 -5.41
C ARG A 32 5.67 -9.55 -4.94
N VAL A 33 4.78 -8.92 -5.71
CA VAL A 33 4.29 -7.57 -5.44
C VAL A 33 2.80 -7.44 -5.69
N ASN A 34 2.15 -6.58 -4.90
CA ASN A 34 0.80 -6.09 -5.15
C ASN A 34 0.72 -4.61 -4.78
N PHE A 35 -0.18 -3.89 -5.44
CA PHE A 35 -0.50 -2.50 -5.13
C PHE A 35 -1.91 -2.43 -4.59
N VAL A 36 -2.07 -1.78 -3.45
CA VAL A 36 -3.36 -1.66 -2.79
C VAL A 36 -3.56 -0.21 -2.42
N GLY A 37 -4.65 0.37 -2.92
CA GLY A 37 -5.08 1.72 -2.60
C GLY A 37 -6.21 1.70 -1.58
N PHE A 38 -6.21 2.63 -0.63
CA PHE A 38 -7.27 2.79 0.37
C PHE A 38 -7.69 4.27 0.50
N GLY A 39 -8.87 4.51 1.06
CA GLY A 39 -9.58 5.79 1.12
C GLY A 39 -11.02 5.51 1.53
N GLU A 40 -12.01 5.91 0.72
CA GLU A 40 -13.41 5.48 0.94
C GLU A 40 -13.62 3.97 0.72
N GLU A 41 -12.85 3.37 -0.19
CA GLU A 41 -12.86 1.94 -0.47
C GLU A 41 -11.43 1.40 -0.67
N MET A 42 -11.23 0.14 -0.29
CA MET A 42 -10.01 -0.61 -0.61
C MET A 42 -10.09 -1.19 -2.02
N SER A 43 -9.04 -1.03 -2.81
CA SER A 43 -8.90 -1.73 -4.08
C SER A 43 -7.47 -2.23 -4.26
N SER A 44 -7.32 -3.52 -4.58
CA SER A 44 -6.05 -4.09 -5.01
C SER A 44 -5.91 -4.06 -6.54
N LEU A 45 -4.68 -3.93 -7.02
CA LEU A 45 -4.35 -4.05 -8.44
C LEU A 45 -4.48 -5.51 -8.90
N PHE A 46 -3.96 -6.43 -8.09
CA PHE A 46 -4.06 -7.87 -8.34
C PHE A 46 -4.90 -8.55 -7.24
N PRO A 47 -5.58 -9.66 -7.55
CA PRO A 47 -6.27 -10.47 -6.54
C PRO A 47 -5.34 -10.99 -5.43
N SER A 48 -4.08 -11.28 -5.78
CA SER A 48 -2.99 -11.64 -4.87
C SER A 48 -1.65 -11.17 -5.43
N SER A 49 -0.58 -11.18 -4.62
CA SER A 49 0.76 -10.78 -5.08
C SER A 49 1.28 -11.65 -6.22
N VAL A 50 1.60 -10.99 -7.33
CA VAL A 50 2.14 -11.63 -8.55
C VAL A 50 3.66 -11.51 -8.60
N VAL A 51 4.30 -12.40 -9.36
CA VAL A 51 5.74 -12.32 -9.61
C VAL A 51 6.06 -11.05 -10.42
N LEU A 52 7.11 -10.34 -10.00
CA LEU A 52 7.63 -9.16 -10.65
C LEU A 52 8.47 -9.58 -11.86
N ASP A 53 7.88 -9.41 -13.03
CA ASP A 53 8.47 -9.59 -14.35
C ASP A 53 8.19 -8.34 -15.21
N ALA A 54 8.56 -8.36 -16.49
CA ALA A 54 8.35 -7.21 -17.36
C ALA A 54 6.87 -6.83 -17.52
N ALA A 55 5.96 -7.82 -17.58
CA ALA A 55 4.53 -7.58 -17.80
C ALA A 55 3.86 -7.04 -16.54
N SER A 56 4.12 -7.64 -15.38
CA SER A 56 3.60 -7.17 -14.11
C SER A 56 4.20 -5.83 -13.70
N PHE A 57 5.48 -5.57 -14.02
CA PHE A 57 6.11 -4.26 -13.84
C PHE A 57 5.42 -3.17 -14.66
N GLN A 58 5.15 -3.41 -15.95
CA GLN A 58 4.44 -2.45 -16.81
C GLN A 58 3.03 -2.19 -16.30
N THR A 59 2.31 -3.25 -15.93
CA THR A 59 0.94 -3.16 -15.38
C THR A 59 0.92 -2.33 -14.10
N ALA A 60 1.81 -2.63 -13.16
CA ALA A 60 1.93 -1.89 -11.90
C ALA A 60 2.34 -0.43 -12.12
N SER A 61 3.31 -0.17 -13.00
CA SER A 61 3.77 1.19 -13.31
C SER A 61 2.65 2.05 -13.93
N ALA A 62 1.87 1.48 -14.84
CA ALA A 62 0.72 2.15 -15.44
C ALA A 62 -0.36 2.44 -14.39
N HIS A 63 -0.67 1.48 -13.52
CA HIS A 63 -1.63 1.66 -12.44
C HIS A 63 -1.23 2.78 -11.47
N ILE A 64 0.02 2.80 -11.02
CA ILE A 64 0.53 3.86 -10.13
C ILE A 64 0.40 5.23 -10.82
N SER A 65 0.83 5.33 -12.07
CA SER A 65 0.79 6.60 -12.82
C SER A 65 -0.65 7.12 -13.01
N ALA A 66 -1.59 6.21 -13.26
CA ALA A 66 -3.01 6.52 -13.42
C ALA A 66 -3.77 6.69 -12.09
N THR A 67 -3.10 6.51 -10.94
CA THR A 67 -3.76 6.63 -9.64
C THR A 67 -4.31 8.05 -9.45
N GLN A 68 -5.56 8.12 -8.99
CA GLN A 68 -6.24 9.36 -8.65
C GLN A 68 -6.71 9.31 -7.20
N GLU A 69 -6.98 10.48 -6.63
CA GLU A 69 -7.68 10.56 -5.36
C GLU A 69 -9.10 9.96 -5.47
N ARG A 70 -9.50 9.26 -4.42
CA ARG A 70 -10.84 8.71 -4.19
C ARG A 70 -11.20 8.87 -2.71
N GLY A 71 -12.24 9.64 -2.43
CA GLY A 71 -12.88 9.70 -1.12
C GLY A 71 -13.19 11.11 -0.62
N ARG A 72 -13.85 11.16 0.54
CA ARG A 72 -14.22 12.39 1.25
C ARG A 72 -13.03 12.92 2.07
N ALA A 73 -13.11 14.17 2.53
CA ALA A 73 -12.08 14.76 3.40
C ALA A 73 -12.28 14.29 4.85
N SER A 74 -11.45 13.39 5.39
CA SER A 74 -11.23 13.25 6.85
C SER A 74 -10.11 12.27 7.22
N ASP A 75 -9.25 12.72 8.12
CA ASP A 75 -7.96 12.14 8.51
C ASP A 75 -8.03 10.97 9.52
N VAL A 76 -9.18 10.68 10.11
CA VAL A 76 -9.30 9.66 11.19
C VAL A 76 -9.87 8.32 10.71
N LEU A 77 -10.83 8.36 9.77
CA LEU A 77 -11.41 7.13 9.20
C LEU A 77 -10.44 6.40 8.26
N ASP A 78 -9.62 7.15 7.53
CA ASP A 78 -8.67 6.60 6.57
C ASP A 78 -7.63 5.67 7.21
N VAL A 79 -7.24 5.95 8.46
CA VAL A 79 -6.25 5.14 9.19
C VAL A 79 -6.81 3.78 9.52
N GLN A 80 -8.02 3.73 10.07
CA GLN A 80 -8.64 2.46 10.45
C GLN A 80 -8.91 1.62 9.19
N ILE A 81 -9.36 2.25 8.10
CA ILE A 81 -9.52 1.59 6.81
C ILE A 81 -8.17 1.06 6.29
N GLY A 82 -7.08 1.83 6.44
CA GLY A 82 -5.73 1.40 6.10
C GLY A 82 -5.23 0.23 6.96
N VAL A 83 -5.53 0.22 8.25
CA VAL A 83 -5.20 -0.86 9.19
C VAL A 83 -6.00 -2.12 8.87
N ASP A 84 -7.30 -1.98 8.61
CA ASP A 84 -8.17 -3.10 8.24
C ASP A 84 -7.74 -3.68 6.89
N ALA A 85 -7.40 -2.82 5.92
CA ALA A 85 -6.82 -3.23 4.65
C ALA A 85 -5.53 -4.03 4.85
N LEU A 86 -4.62 -3.55 5.70
CA LEU A 86 -3.40 -4.28 6.03
C LEU A 86 -3.70 -5.64 6.70
N ALA A 87 -4.67 -5.70 7.61
CA ALA A 87 -5.10 -6.94 8.25
C ALA A 87 -5.70 -7.95 7.24
N THR A 88 -6.54 -7.48 6.32
CA THR A 88 -7.10 -8.31 5.23
C THR A 88 -6.00 -8.83 4.32
N LEU A 89 -5.09 -7.96 3.87
CA LEU A 89 -3.97 -8.35 3.03
C LEU A 89 -3.06 -9.35 3.73
N LEU A 90 -2.87 -9.19 5.04
CA LEU A 90 -2.12 -10.14 5.83
C LEU A 90 -2.75 -11.53 5.82
N VAL A 91 -4.07 -11.63 5.94
CA VAL A 91 -4.76 -12.92 5.87
C VAL A 91 -4.62 -13.53 4.47
N THR A 92 -4.83 -12.73 3.42
CA THR A 92 -4.77 -13.19 2.02
C THR A 92 -3.38 -13.67 1.62
N GLU A 93 -2.33 -12.94 2.00
CA GLU A 93 -0.98 -13.17 1.48
C GLU A 93 -0.13 -14.09 2.36
N ARG A 94 -0.50 -14.28 3.64
CA ARG A 94 0.28 -15.07 4.61
C ARG A 94 0.30 -16.57 4.30
N SER A 95 -0.69 -17.09 3.58
CA SER A 95 -0.66 -18.48 3.12
C SER A 95 0.30 -18.70 1.96
N GLU A 96 0.66 -17.66 1.22
CA GLU A 96 1.43 -17.77 -0.02
C GLU A 96 2.88 -17.26 0.09
N LEU A 97 3.21 -16.46 1.10
CA LEU A 97 4.49 -15.76 1.19
C LEU A 97 5.28 -16.07 2.47
N THR A 98 6.57 -16.36 2.31
CA THR A 98 7.51 -16.66 3.41
C THR A 98 8.03 -15.41 4.13
N GLN A 99 7.98 -14.24 3.48
CA GLN A 99 8.34 -12.94 4.04
C GLN A 99 7.48 -11.83 3.42
N LEU A 100 6.68 -11.16 4.25
CA LEU A 100 5.78 -10.07 3.85
C LEU A 100 6.39 -8.72 4.24
N ARG A 101 6.37 -7.75 3.32
CA ARG A 101 6.83 -6.38 3.59
C ARG A 101 5.76 -5.41 3.12
N PHE A 102 5.40 -4.47 3.98
CA PHE A 102 4.44 -3.43 3.65
C PHE A 102 5.16 -2.10 3.56
N PHE A 103 5.09 -1.51 2.37
CA PHE A 103 5.40 -0.10 2.16
C PHE A 103 4.09 0.66 2.25
N TYR A 104 3.95 1.51 3.26
CA TYR A 104 2.71 2.22 3.55
C TYR A 104 2.94 3.73 3.40
N VAL A 105 2.15 4.38 2.56
CA VAL A 105 2.25 5.83 2.32
C VAL A 105 0.91 6.47 2.63
N SER A 106 0.94 7.50 3.46
CA SER A 106 -0.21 8.27 3.94
C SER A 106 0.16 9.74 4.14
N ASP A 107 -0.86 10.57 4.36
CA ASP A 107 -0.68 11.95 4.78
C ASP A 107 0.00 12.02 6.17
N PRO A 108 0.99 12.91 6.42
CA PRO A 108 1.61 13.14 7.72
C PRO A 108 0.65 13.29 8.91
N ASP A 109 -0.51 13.90 8.71
CA ASP A 109 -1.48 14.16 9.78
C ASP A 109 -2.45 12.99 10.01
N GLY A 110 -2.50 12.04 9.07
CA GLY A 110 -3.42 10.90 9.12
C GLY A 110 -2.99 9.87 10.17
N VAL A 111 -1.72 9.48 10.25
CA VAL A 111 -1.39 8.23 10.95
C VAL A 111 -0.83 8.45 12.34
N SER A 112 -1.66 8.17 13.35
CA SER A 112 -1.13 7.96 14.70
C SER A 112 -0.23 6.71 14.68
N ARG A 113 1.06 6.89 15.04
CA ARG A 113 2.05 5.80 15.27
C ARG A 113 1.49 4.57 16.02
N PRO A 114 0.58 4.70 17.00
CA PRO A 114 -0.10 3.56 17.64
C PRO A 114 -0.81 2.59 16.69
N SER A 115 -1.42 3.09 15.61
CA SER A 115 -2.22 2.28 14.68
C SER A 115 -1.36 1.37 13.81
N LEU A 116 -0.22 1.87 13.33
CA LEU A 116 0.78 1.07 12.62
C LEU A 116 1.46 0.03 13.53
N THR A 117 1.59 0.36 14.82
CA THR A 117 2.14 -0.56 15.82
C THR A 117 1.24 -1.79 15.99
N ARG A 118 -0.10 -1.65 15.94
CA ARG A 118 -1.02 -2.80 15.98
C ARG A 118 -0.89 -3.71 14.77
N VAL A 119 -0.74 -3.14 13.56
CA VAL A 119 -0.51 -3.94 12.35
C VAL A 119 0.84 -4.65 12.44
N ALA A 120 1.90 -3.97 12.88
CA ALA A 120 3.21 -4.61 13.06
C ALA A 120 3.14 -5.78 14.08
N GLN A 121 2.35 -5.62 15.15
CA GLN A 121 2.13 -6.66 16.16
C GLN A 121 1.32 -7.86 15.64
N SER A 122 0.34 -7.66 14.75
CA SER A 122 -0.44 -8.76 14.15
C SER A 122 0.35 -9.54 13.08
N CYS A 123 1.42 -8.94 12.56
CA CYS A 123 2.20 -9.40 11.42
C CYS A 123 3.24 -10.51 11.73
N GLY A 124 3.42 -10.90 13.00
CA GLY A 124 4.40 -11.92 13.41
C GLY A 124 5.88 -11.51 13.18
N ARG A 125 6.83 -12.39 13.53
CA ARG A 125 8.28 -12.06 13.59
C ARG A 125 8.99 -11.78 12.25
N ARG A 126 8.30 -11.90 11.10
CA ARG A 126 8.93 -11.81 9.75
C ARG A 126 8.37 -10.70 8.87
N CYS A 127 7.58 -9.80 9.44
CA CYS A 127 6.97 -8.69 8.73
C CYS A 127 7.62 -7.37 9.16
N GLN A 128 7.95 -6.54 8.18
CA GLN A 128 8.50 -5.19 8.39
C GLN A 128 7.58 -4.18 7.70
N ILE A 129 7.16 -3.17 8.47
CA ILE A 129 6.43 -2.01 7.97
C ILE A 129 7.44 -0.87 7.87
N SER A 130 7.62 -0.33 6.67
CA SER A 130 8.38 0.91 6.45
C SER A 130 7.39 2.03 6.19
N VAL A 131 7.52 3.12 6.96
CA VAL A 131 6.73 4.36 6.88
C VAL A 131 7.60 5.44 6.28
#